data_AF-A0A7S1B945-F1
#
_entry.id   AF-A0A7S1B945-F1
#
_cell.length_a   1.000
_cell.length_b   1.000
_cell.length_c   1.000
_cell.angle_alpha   90.00
_cell.angle_beta   90.00
_cell.angle_gamma   90.00
#
_symmetry.space_group_name_H-M   'P 1'
#
loop_
_entity.id
_entity.type
_entity.pdbx_description
1 polymer ?
#
loop_
_entity_poly.entity_id
_entity_poly.type
_entity_poly.pdbx_seq_one_letter_code
_entity_poly.pdbx_strand_id
1 'polypeptide(L)'
;MNVDSTLQQPATMSDENFPPPVAPPQVRYNLPRHESSRIQDSKEKVGTLRKQGYTNGLISGLTANILSFPLRIWIVDNSGSMSSADGQRIVGDRCNMKIVKSSRWDEVKDCVSYHSEMAGLLEAPTVFRMLNNNGARQFSIAEKGKECIPDEMTQIRNTLHKCRPGGVTPLTGHLR
;
A
#
# COMPACT_ATOMS: atom_id res chain seq x y z
N MET A 1 16.54 65.65 15.85
CA MET A 1 16.92 64.31 15.36
C MET A 1 15.71 63.75 14.65
N ASN A 2 15.70 63.81 13.32
CA ASN A 2 14.64 63.22 12.51
C ASN A 2 14.94 61.72 12.38
N VAL A 3 14.05 60.89 12.91
CA VAL A 3 14.06 59.43 12.67
C VAL A 3 12.99 59.14 11.62
N ASP A 4 13.47 58.66 10.49
CA ASP A 4 12.74 58.29 9.29
C ASP A 4 11.91 57.03 9.56
N SER A 5 10.58 57.13 9.49
CA SER A 5 9.66 56.01 9.74
C SER A 5 9.04 55.54 8.42
N THR A 6 9.75 54.67 7.71
CA THR A 6 9.22 54.00 6.51
C THR A 6 8.85 52.57 6.87
N LEU A 7 7.59 52.40 7.32
CA LEU A 7 6.92 51.11 7.48
C LEU A 7 6.63 50.53 6.09
N GLN A 8 7.42 49.55 5.66
CA GLN A 8 7.22 48.83 4.42
C GLN A 8 6.18 47.73 4.64
N GLN A 9 5.00 47.86 4.01
CA GLN A 9 3.95 46.85 4.04
C GLN A 9 4.37 45.58 3.27
N PRO A 10 3.92 44.38 3.68
CA PRO A 10 4.24 43.15 2.96
C PRO A 10 3.45 43.07 1.64
N ALA A 11 4.15 42.67 0.57
CA ALA A 11 3.56 42.45 -0.74
C ALA A 11 2.56 41.29 -0.69
N THR A 12 1.29 41.58 -0.99
CA THR A 12 0.28 40.58 -1.31
C THR A 12 0.59 39.99 -2.68
N MET A 13 1.18 38.80 -2.72
CA MET A 13 1.28 38.01 -3.95
C MET A 13 -0.12 37.47 -4.28
N SER A 14 -0.67 37.91 -5.40
CA SER A 14 -1.92 37.42 -5.98
C SER A 14 -1.75 35.99 -6.52
N ASP A 15 -2.62 35.11 -6.07
CA ASP A 15 -2.70 33.65 -6.30
C ASP A 15 -3.13 33.23 -7.74
N GLU A 16 -2.84 34.05 -8.75
CA GLU A 16 -3.48 33.94 -10.07
C GLU A 16 -2.44 33.77 -11.19
N ASN A 17 -1.73 32.64 -11.25
CA ASN A 17 -1.17 32.07 -12.51
C ASN A 17 -0.39 30.75 -12.32
N PHE A 18 -0.95 29.75 -11.63
CA PHE A 18 -0.42 28.40 -11.79
C PHE A 18 -1.01 27.77 -13.06
N PRO A 19 -0.18 27.33 -14.02
CA PRO A 19 -0.71 26.58 -15.16
C PRO A 19 -1.46 25.35 -14.64
N PRO A 20 -2.56 24.96 -15.30
CA PRO A 20 -3.29 23.76 -14.91
C PRO A 20 -2.33 22.57 -14.91
N PRO A 21 -2.42 21.67 -13.92
CA PRO A 21 -1.54 20.52 -13.84
C PRO A 21 -1.65 19.71 -15.14
N VAL A 22 -0.55 19.70 -15.90
CA VAL A 22 -0.47 18.91 -17.13
C VAL A 22 -0.35 17.46 -16.72
N ALA A 23 -1.30 16.64 -17.14
CA ALA A 23 -1.22 15.20 -16.90
C ALA A 23 0.12 14.68 -17.42
N PRO A 24 0.89 13.92 -16.61
CA PRO A 24 2.16 13.39 -17.05
C PRO A 24 1.97 12.58 -18.34
N PRO A 25 2.99 12.55 -19.22
CA PRO A 25 2.93 11.77 -20.45
C PRO A 25 2.52 10.34 -20.11
N GLN A 26 1.49 9.85 -20.81
CA GLN A 26 0.95 8.52 -20.64
C GLN A 26 2.03 7.50 -21.01
N VAL A 27 2.85 7.10 -20.04
CA VAL A 27 3.76 5.98 -20.19
C VAL A 27 2.86 4.76 -20.36
N ARG A 28 2.86 4.18 -21.57
CA ARG A 28 2.17 2.91 -21.83
C ARG A 28 2.86 1.83 -21.01
N TYR A 29 2.35 1.56 -19.83
CA TYR A 29 2.63 0.31 -19.15
C TYR A 29 2.04 -0.80 -20.01
N ASN A 30 2.88 -1.71 -20.50
CA ASN A 30 2.44 -2.95 -21.12
C ASN A 30 1.80 -3.81 -20.04
N LEU A 31 0.56 -3.48 -19.69
CA LEU A 31 -0.22 -4.23 -18.73
C LEU A 31 -0.76 -5.47 -19.44
N PRO A 32 -0.46 -6.68 -18.94
CA PRO A 32 -0.90 -7.91 -19.59
C PRO A 32 -2.43 -7.96 -19.58
N ARG A 33 -3.02 -7.98 -20.78
CA ARG A 33 -4.47 -8.07 -20.97
C ARG A 33 -4.91 -9.53 -20.85
N HIS A 34 -5.25 -9.95 -19.63
CA HIS A 34 -5.77 -11.30 -19.35
C HIS A 34 -7.30 -11.27 -19.19
N GLU A 35 -8.05 -11.48 -20.28
CA GLU A 35 -9.52 -11.49 -20.24
C GLU A 35 -10.15 -12.91 -20.20
N SER A 36 -9.53 -13.92 -20.79
CA SER A 36 -10.22 -15.21 -21.04
C SER A 36 -10.00 -16.31 -20.00
N SER A 37 -8.93 -16.30 -19.19
CA SER A 37 -8.66 -17.33 -18.17
C SER A 37 -9.25 -17.06 -16.78
N ARG A 38 -9.72 -15.83 -16.51
CA ARG A 38 -10.17 -15.40 -15.16
C ARG A 38 -11.49 -16.00 -14.69
N ILE A 39 -12.36 -16.46 -15.61
CA ILE A 39 -13.73 -16.85 -15.27
C ILE A 39 -13.79 -18.19 -14.53
N GLN A 40 -12.95 -19.17 -14.89
CA GLN A 40 -12.94 -20.48 -14.23
C GLN A 40 -12.24 -20.44 -12.86
N ASP A 41 -11.17 -19.65 -12.77
CA ASP A 41 -10.47 -19.34 -11.50
C ASP A 41 -11.35 -18.58 -10.50
N SER A 42 -12.37 -17.87 -10.97
CA SER A 42 -13.22 -17.05 -10.11
C SER A 42 -13.97 -17.87 -9.04
N LYS A 43 -14.45 -19.09 -9.36
CA LYS A 43 -15.25 -19.89 -8.42
C LYS A 43 -14.45 -20.40 -7.23
N GLU A 44 -13.21 -20.85 -7.47
CA GLU A 44 -12.31 -21.30 -6.41
C GLU A 44 -11.91 -20.13 -5.50
N LYS A 45 -11.54 -18.98 -6.10
CA LYS A 45 -11.21 -17.74 -5.38
C LYS A 45 -12.38 -17.25 -4.52
N VAL A 46 -13.59 -17.24 -5.06
CA VAL A 46 -14.83 -16.91 -4.34
C VAL A 46 -15.05 -17.86 -3.17
N GLY A 47 -14.81 -19.17 -3.36
CA GLY A 47 -14.93 -20.17 -2.30
C GLY A 47 -13.96 -19.93 -1.14
N THR A 48 -12.71 -19.60 -1.45
CA THR A 48 -11.68 -19.27 -0.45
C THR A 48 -12.01 -17.98 0.31
N LEU A 49 -12.41 -16.92 -0.38
CA LEU A 49 -12.84 -15.67 0.26
C LEU A 49 -14.05 -15.87 1.17
N ARG A 50 -15.02 -16.70 0.74
CA ARG A 50 -16.18 -17.02 1.59
C ARG A 50 -15.77 -17.76 2.86
N LYS A 51 -14.82 -18.70 2.77
CA LYS A 51 -14.25 -19.39 3.96
C LYS A 51 -13.53 -18.43 4.90
N GLN A 52 -12.94 -17.36 4.37
CA GLN A 52 -12.32 -16.28 5.14
C GLN A 52 -13.34 -15.29 5.73
N GLY A 53 -14.64 -15.46 5.47
CA GLY A 53 -15.71 -14.64 6.06
C GLY A 53 -16.17 -13.46 5.19
N TYR A 54 -15.72 -13.36 3.94
CA TYR A 54 -16.17 -12.30 3.05
C TYR A 54 -17.62 -12.54 2.60
N THR A 55 -18.42 -11.48 2.60
CA THR A 55 -19.79 -11.51 2.08
C THR A 55 -19.79 -11.52 0.55
N ASN A 56 -20.83 -12.08 -0.08
CA ASN A 56 -20.91 -12.17 -1.54
C ASN A 56 -20.83 -10.79 -2.22
N GLY A 57 -21.44 -9.77 -1.62
CA GLY A 57 -21.37 -8.39 -2.13
C GLY A 57 -19.94 -7.85 -2.12
N LEU A 58 -19.19 -8.09 -1.04
CA LEU A 58 -17.80 -7.67 -0.94
C LEU A 58 -16.91 -8.41 -1.96
N ILE A 59 -17.10 -9.72 -2.13
CA ILE A 59 -16.36 -10.52 -3.13
C ILE A 59 -16.63 -10.00 -4.55
N SER A 60 -17.89 -9.70 -4.87
CA SER A 60 -18.27 -9.13 -6.16
C SER A 60 -17.64 -7.76 -6.38
N GLY A 61 -17.68 -6.88 -5.37
CA GLY A 61 -17.03 -5.58 -5.41
C GLY A 61 -15.52 -5.66 -5.60
N LEU A 62 -14.85 -6.57 -4.89
CA LEU A 62 -13.40 -6.81 -5.03
C LEU A 62 -13.06 -7.29 -6.44
N THR A 63 -13.84 -8.22 -6.98
CA THR A 63 -13.64 -8.77 -8.34
C THR A 63 -13.79 -7.67 -9.40
N ALA A 64 -14.81 -6.82 -9.28
CA ALA A 64 -15.02 -5.68 -10.18
C ALA A 64 -13.91 -4.62 -10.05
N ASN A 65 -13.46 -4.35 -8.82
CA ASN A 65 -12.36 -3.43 -8.55
C ASN A 65 -11.06 -3.91 -9.22
N ILE A 66 -10.82 -5.24 -9.24
CA ILE A 66 -9.61 -5.79 -9.87
C ILE A 66 -9.50 -5.47 -11.35
N LEU A 67 -10.63 -5.50 -12.05
CA LEU A 67 -10.71 -5.16 -13.47
C LEU A 67 -10.58 -3.65 -13.69
N SER A 68 -11.04 -2.85 -12.74
CA SER A 68 -11.05 -1.37 -12.84
C SER A 68 -9.68 -0.75 -12.53
N PHE A 69 -8.88 -1.37 -11.67
CA PHE A 69 -7.58 -0.85 -11.23
C PHE A 69 -6.47 -1.85 -11.53
N PRO A 70 -5.83 -1.78 -12.71
CA PRO A 70 -4.79 -2.73 -13.08
C PRO A 70 -3.47 -2.52 -12.30
N LEU A 71 -3.29 -1.35 -11.68
CA LEU A 71 -2.10 -1.00 -10.90
C LEU A 71 -2.48 -0.65 -9.45
N ARG A 72 -1.85 -1.34 -8.48
CA ARG A 72 -1.97 -1.02 -7.05
C ARG A 72 -0.58 -0.79 -6.48
N ILE A 73 -0.37 0.40 -5.93
CA ILE A 73 0.90 0.76 -5.30
C ILE A 73 0.61 1.17 -3.86
N TRP A 74 1.29 0.52 -2.93
CA TRP A 74 1.25 0.80 -1.51
C TRP A 74 2.55 1.47 -1.10
N ILE A 75 2.45 2.66 -0.51
CA ILE A 75 3.59 3.30 0.17
C ILE A 75 3.51 2.91 1.64
N VAL A 76 4.51 2.15 2.10
CA VAL A 76 4.56 1.59 3.44
C VAL A 76 5.49 2.45 4.29
N ASP A 77 4.93 3.12 5.30
CA ASP A 77 5.73 3.90 6.25
C ASP A 77 6.49 2.97 7.20
N ASN A 78 7.81 3.10 7.19
CA ASN A 78 8.77 2.44 8.09
C ASN A 78 9.69 3.46 8.77
N SER A 79 9.21 4.68 9.01
CA SER A 79 9.89 5.71 9.80
C SER A 79 10.09 5.30 11.26
N GLY A 80 11.00 5.96 11.98
CA GLY A 80 11.30 5.62 13.38
C GLY A 80 10.09 5.68 14.33
N SER A 81 9.10 6.54 14.07
CA SER A 81 7.86 6.61 14.86
C SER A 81 7.01 5.35 14.80
N MET A 82 7.23 4.49 13.80
CA MET A 82 6.51 3.22 13.69
C MET A 82 6.96 2.20 14.75
N SER A 83 8.08 2.44 15.45
CA SER A 83 8.51 1.63 16.60
C SER A 83 7.72 1.88 17.89
N SER A 84 6.85 2.91 17.93
CA SER A 84 6.03 3.20 19.10
C SER A 84 5.13 2.02 19.46
N ALA A 85 5.16 1.59 20.73
CA ALA A 85 4.39 0.47 21.27
C ALA A 85 2.99 0.88 21.74
N ASP A 86 2.40 1.87 21.08
CA ASP A 86 1.04 2.37 21.32
C ASP A 86 -0.01 1.68 20.44
N GLY A 87 0.41 0.73 19.62
CA GLY A 87 -0.46 -0.11 18.80
C GLY A 87 -1.12 -1.25 19.58
N GLN A 88 -2.16 -1.81 18.97
CA GLN A 88 -2.95 -2.94 19.43
C GLN A 88 -3.21 -3.91 18.26
N ARG A 89 -2.86 -5.17 18.45
CA ARG A 89 -3.18 -6.25 17.50
C ARG A 89 -4.13 -7.24 18.13
N ILE A 90 -4.95 -7.85 17.28
CA ILE A 90 -5.82 -8.96 17.65
C ILE A 90 -5.06 -10.25 17.36
N VAL A 91 -4.89 -11.08 18.37
CA VAL A 91 -4.22 -12.39 18.27
C VAL A 91 -5.15 -13.49 18.79
N GLY A 92 -5.03 -14.68 18.20
CA GLY A 92 -5.78 -15.87 18.61
C GLY A 92 -6.78 -16.34 17.55
N ASP A 93 -7.50 -17.41 17.91
CA ASP A 93 -8.39 -18.12 16.99
C ASP A 93 -9.85 -17.63 17.12
N ARG A 94 -10.74 -18.14 16.25
CA ARG A 94 -12.17 -17.79 16.21
C ARG A 94 -12.91 -17.85 17.56
N CYS A 95 -12.43 -18.68 18.49
CA CYS A 95 -13.06 -18.85 19.80
C CYS A 95 -12.33 -18.11 20.93
N ASN A 96 -11.08 -17.67 20.72
CA ASN A 96 -10.21 -17.13 21.76
C ASN A 96 -9.37 -15.96 21.21
N MET A 97 -10.03 -14.84 20.96
CA MET A 97 -9.37 -13.62 20.49
C MET A 97 -8.92 -12.77 21.68
N LYS A 98 -7.71 -12.23 21.62
CA LYS A 98 -7.14 -11.32 22.62
C LYS A 98 -6.54 -10.10 21.92
N ILE A 99 -6.69 -8.94 22.54
CA ILE A 99 -5.99 -7.73 22.12
C ILE A 99 -4.67 -7.67 22.88
N VAL A 100 -3.55 -7.57 22.16
CA VAL A 100 -2.22 -7.42 22.75
C VAL A 100 -1.57 -6.14 22.25
N LYS A 101 -0.79 -5.51 23.12
CA LYS A 101 0.02 -4.33 22.75
C LYS A 101 1.04 -4.72 21.68
N SER A 102 1.22 -3.86 20.69
CA SER A 102 2.19 -4.05 19.61
C SER A 102 2.75 -2.71 19.15
N SER A 103 3.80 -2.74 18.32
CA SER A 103 4.23 -1.52 17.65
C SER A 103 3.28 -1.16 16.50
N ARG A 104 3.28 0.11 16.07
CA ARG A 104 2.60 0.50 14.83
C ARG A 104 3.16 -0.26 13.62
N TRP A 105 4.46 -0.56 13.63
CA TRP A 105 5.10 -1.38 12.60
C TRP A 105 4.56 -2.81 12.56
N ASP A 106 4.31 -3.39 13.73
CA ASP A 106 3.71 -4.71 13.86
C ASP A 106 2.31 -4.77 13.25
N GLU A 107 1.47 -3.75 13.44
CA GLU A 107 0.17 -3.63 12.78
C GLU A 107 0.31 -3.51 11.25
N VAL A 108 1.24 -2.69 10.79
CA VAL A 108 1.48 -2.51 9.36
C VAL A 108 1.98 -3.79 8.70
N LYS A 109 2.85 -4.57 9.35
CA LYS A 109 3.27 -5.89 8.84
C LYS A 109 2.08 -6.83 8.68
N ASP A 110 1.18 -6.88 9.65
CA ASP A 110 -0.02 -7.73 9.58
C ASP A 110 -0.93 -7.25 8.43
N CYS A 111 -1.11 -5.93 8.30
CA CYS A 111 -1.89 -5.31 7.23
C CYS A 111 -1.33 -5.60 5.83
N VAL A 112 -0.02 -5.41 5.62
CA VAL A 112 0.66 -5.70 4.35
C VAL A 112 0.61 -7.19 4.04
N SER A 113 0.82 -8.06 5.03
CA SER A 113 0.75 -9.52 4.84
C SER A 113 -0.65 -9.94 4.40
N TYR A 114 -1.69 -9.45 5.06
CA TYR A 114 -3.08 -9.72 4.70
C TYR A 114 -3.41 -9.24 3.27
N HIS A 115 -3.01 -8.00 2.92
CA HIS A 115 -3.26 -7.48 1.58
C HIS A 115 -2.44 -8.21 0.51
N SER A 116 -1.25 -8.71 0.83
CA SER A 116 -0.45 -9.54 -0.08
C SER A 116 -1.12 -10.89 -0.33
N GLU A 117 -1.65 -11.55 0.71
CA GLU A 117 -2.40 -12.80 0.58
C GLU A 117 -3.68 -12.62 -0.24
N MET A 118 -4.43 -11.56 0.02
CA MET A 118 -5.62 -11.22 -0.74
C MET A 118 -5.28 -10.91 -2.21
N ALA A 119 -4.23 -10.12 -2.47
CA ALA A 119 -3.78 -9.79 -3.81
C ALA A 119 -3.28 -11.02 -4.58
N GLY A 120 -2.54 -11.92 -3.91
CA GLY A 120 -2.13 -13.21 -4.48
C GLY A 120 -3.32 -14.09 -4.82
N LEU A 121 -4.27 -14.27 -3.90
CA LEU A 121 -5.49 -15.05 -4.15
C LEU A 121 -6.29 -14.51 -5.34
N LEU A 122 -6.36 -13.19 -5.47
CA LEU A 122 -7.10 -12.51 -6.52
C LEU A 122 -6.31 -12.35 -7.82
N GLU A 123 -5.03 -12.75 -7.84
CA GLU A 123 -4.09 -12.48 -8.95
C GLU A 123 -4.14 -11.01 -9.37
N ALA A 124 -4.07 -10.15 -8.36
CA ALA A 124 -4.20 -8.71 -8.48
C ALA A 124 -2.80 -8.08 -8.29
N PRO A 125 -2.08 -7.73 -9.37
CA PRO A 125 -0.74 -7.17 -9.29
C PRO A 125 -0.69 -6.01 -8.30
N THR A 126 0.17 -6.13 -7.29
CA THR A 126 0.30 -5.14 -6.23
C THR A 126 1.77 -4.95 -5.87
N VAL A 127 2.19 -3.69 -5.83
CA VAL A 127 3.53 -3.27 -5.48
C VAL A 127 3.51 -2.59 -4.12
N PHE A 128 4.41 -3.01 -3.24
CA PHE A 128 4.65 -2.38 -1.95
C PHE A 128 6.02 -1.71 -1.99
N ARG A 129 6.05 -0.42 -1.67
CA ARG A 129 7.25 0.40 -1.65
C ARG A 129 7.45 0.96 -0.27
N MET A 130 8.61 0.69 0.32
CA MET A 130 8.99 1.24 1.61
C MET A 130 9.30 2.73 1.48
N LEU A 131 8.85 3.52 2.46
CA LEU A 131 9.12 4.96 2.50
C LEU A 131 10.61 5.22 2.69
N ASN A 132 11.20 4.61 3.71
CA ASN A 132 12.62 4.71 4.04
C ASN A 132 13.41 3.51 3.49
N ASN A 133 14.60 3.80 2.96
CA ASN A 133 15.50 2.79 2.36
C ASN A 133 16.44 2.17 3.41
N ASN A 134 15.89 1.40 4.35
CA ASN A 134 16.67 0.72 5.39
C ASN A 134 16.70 -0.81 5.19
N GLY A 135 16.62 -1.26 3.93
CA GLY A 135 16.53 -2.66 3.56
C GLY A 135 16.04 -2.81 2.12
N ALA A 136 15.04 -3.67 1.90
CA ALA A 136 14.40 -3.77 0.59
C ALA A 136 13.53 -2.54 0.32
N ARG A 137 13.76 -1.88 -0.82
CA ARG A 137 13.02 -0.67 -1.19
C ARG A 137 11.62 -0.96 -1.73
N GLN A 138 11.44 -2.13 -2.34
CA GLN A 138 10.21 -2.52 -3.00
C GLN A 138 10.09 -4.04 -3.08
N PHE A 139 8.86 -4.53 -3.01
CA PHE A 139 8.47 -5.91 -3.31
C PHE A 139 7.08 -5.92 -3.94
N SER A 140 6.72 -7.01 -4.60
CA SER A 140 5.45 -7.13 -5.33
C SER A 140 4.88 -8.55 -5.24
N ILE A 141 3.59 -8.66 -5.54
CA ILE A 141 2.84 -9.92 -5.58
C ILE A 141 1.97 -9.96 -6.84
N ALA A 142 1.82 -11.16 -7.40
CA ALA A 142 1.00 -11.45 -8.58
C ALA A 142 1.45 -10.68 -9.84
N GLU A 143 2.73 -10.33 -9.97
CA GLU A 143 3.27 -9.68 -11.17
C GLU A 143 3.79 -10.68 -12.20
N LYS A 144 4.41 -11.78 -11.75
CA LYS A 144 5.14 -12.72 -12.63
C LYS A 144 4.30 -13.90 -13.13
N GLY A 145 3.10 -14.08 -12.59
CA GLY A 145 2.25 -15.23 -12.87
C GLY A 145 1.80 -15.94 -11.58
N LYS A 146 0.79 -16.80 -11.70
CA LYS A 146 0.16 -17.50 -10.56
C LYS A 146 1.12 -18.46 -9.87
N GLU A 147 2.01 -19.06 -10.64
CA GLU A 147 3.04 -20.01 -10.21
C GLU A 147 4.12 -19.39 -9.33
N CYS A 148 4.37 -18.08 -9.47
CA CYS A 148 5.36 -17.37 -8.65
C CYS A 148 4.80 -16.85 -7.33
N ILE A 149 3.48 -16.84 -7.14
CA ILE A 149 2.81 -16.29 -5.96
C ILE A 149 3.33 -16.89 -4.64
N PRO A 150 3.55 -18.22 -4.50
CA PRO A 150 4.08 -18.77 -3.25
C PRO A 150 5.49 -18.25 -2.90
N ASP A 151 6.35 -18.10 -3.90
CA ASP A 151 7.72 -17.59 -3.73
C ASP A 151 7.71 -16.09 -3.41
N GLU A 152 6.88 -15.32 -4.12
CA GLU A 152 6.66 -13.90 -3.86
C GLU A 152 6.12 -13.69 -2.44
N MET A 153 5.14 -14.46 -1.99
CA MET A 153 4.63 -14.40 -0.61
C MET A 153 5.73 -14.68 0.43
N THR A 154 6.61 -15.64 0.16
CA THR A 154 7.74 -15.96 1.04
C THR A 154 8.75 -14.80 1.08
N GLN A 155 9.03 -14.18 -0.06
CA GLN A 155 9.90 -12.99 -0.15
C GLN A 155 9.31 -11.81 0.61
N ILE A 156 7.99 -11.57 0.51
CA ILE A 156 7.29 -10.51 1.23
C ILE A 156 7.41 -10.71 2.74
N ARG A 157 7.07 -11.90 3.25
CA ARG A 157 7.17 -12.21 4.68
C ARG A 157 8.61 -12.04 5.19
N ASN A 158 9.59 -12.55 4.45
CA ASN A 158 11.00 -12.38 4.81
C ASN A 158 11.43 -10.91 4.81
N THR A 159 10.93 -10.12 3.87
CA THR A 159 11.23 -8.68 3.78
C THR A 159 10.64 -7.92 4.97
N LEU A 160 9.37 -8.18 5.30
CA LEU A 160 8.70 -7.57 6.45
C LEU A 160 9.37 -7.94 7.78
N HIS A 161 9.86 -9.17 7.92
CA HIS A 161 10.61 -9.60 9.11
C HIS A 161 11.99 -8.96 9.24
N LYS A 162 12.69 -8.75 8.11
CA LYS A 162 14.04 -8.16 8.11
C LYS A 162 14.00 -6.63 8.23
N CYS A 163 12.96 -5.99 7.70
CA CYS A 163 12.82 -4.54 7.76
C CYS A 163 12.50 -4.08 9.19
N ARG A 164 13.18 -3.01 9.62
CA ARG A 164 12.95 -2.36 10.91
C ARG A 164 12.54 -0.92 10.68
N PRO A 165 11.71 -0.34 11.55
CA PRO A 165 11.44 1.09 11.49
C PRO A 165 12.72 1.91 11.71
N GLY A 166 12.88 2.98 10.95
CA GLY A 166 14.01 3.90 11.07
C GLY A 166 13.93 5.04 10.06
N GLY A 167 14.72 6.10 10.28
CA GLY A 167 14.67 7.30 9.46
C GLY A 167 13.48 8.21 9.78
N VAL A 168 13.28 9.22 8.94
CA VAL A 168 12.25 10.26 9.07
C VAL A 168 11.03 9.93 8.20
N THR A 169 10.01 10.78 8.17
CA THR A 169 8.83 10.61 7.32
C THR A 169 8.84 11.65 6.19
N PRO A 170 9.69 11.52 5.15
CA PRO A 170 9.86 12.55 4.13
C PRO A 170 8.79 12.42 3.04
N LEU A 171 7.49 12.36 3.40
CA LEU A 171 6.38 12.16 2.46
C LEU A 171 6.40 13.16 1.29
N THR A 172 6.76 14.43 1.56
CA THR A 172 6.93 15.47 0.54
C THR A 172 8.15 15.27 -0.37
N GLY A 173 9.19 14.58 0.09
CA GLY A 173 10.39 14.27 -0.69
C GLY A 173 10.18 13.19 -1.75
N HIS A 174 9.12 12.38 -1.62
CA HIS A 174 8.82 11.25 -2.52
C HIS A 174 7.83 11.57 -3.66
N LEU A 175 7.25 12.78 -3.67
CA LEU A 175 6.23 13.21 -4.64
C LEU A 175 6.76 14.14 -5.75
N ARG A 176 8.07 14.10 -6.03
CA ARG A 176 8.67 14.89 -7.12
C ARG A 176 8.54 14.21 -8.48
#